data_AF-A0A382NU39-F1
#
_entry.id   AF-A0A382NU39-F1
#
_cell.length_a   1.000
_cell.length_b   1.000
_cell.length_c   1.000
_cell.angle_alpha   90.00
_cell.angle_beta   90.00
_cell.angle_gamma   90.00
#
_symmetry.space_group_name_H-M   'P 1'
#
loop_
_entity.id
_entity.type
_entity.pdbx_description
1 polymer ?
#
loop_
_entity_poly.entity_id
_entity_poly.type
_entity_poly.pdbx_seq_one_letter_code
_entity_poly.pdbx_strand_id
1 'polypeptide(L)'
;MSDLIGPDSTESQSLAEFTENAYLNYAMYVINDRALPHIGDGLKPVQRRIVFAMSELRLNADAKYMKSARTIGDVIGKYHPHGDSASYEAMVLMAQRFTYRYPLVDGQGNWGSPDDPKSYAAMRYTESKLTRYAEVLLAELGQGTVDWATNFDGTMEEPLALPARLPNLLLNGGTGIAVGMATDILPHNLNEVVSACLRLLDQPGATTAELMDHVVGPDFPSGAEIISTPEEIRHTYETGRGSVRARAIYEIEDSDIVITALPYQVSGTKVLEQIAAQMQAKKLPMVA
;
A
#
# COMPACT_ATOMS: atom_id res chain seq x y z
N MET A 1 -28.03 -41.52 27.99
CA MET A 1 -26.79 -40.71 28.13
C MET A 1 -27.12 -39.25 27.80
N SER A 2 -27.99 -38.62 28.58
CA SER A 2 -28.39 -37.21 28.40
C SER A 2 -28.23 -36.39 29.68
N ASP A 3 -27.43 -36.87 30.63
CA ASP A 3 -27.19 -36.19 31.90
C ASP A 3 -25.72 -35.77 31.94
N LEU A 4 -25.40 -34.50 31.63
CA LEU A 4 -24.09 -33.93 31.98
C LEU A 4 -23.95 -32.40 31.88
N ILE A 5 -25.03 -31.62 31.78
CA ILE A 5 -24.93 -30.16 31.96
C ILE A 5 -26.05 -29.71 32.90
N GLY A 6 -25.73 -29.65 34.19
CA GLY A 6 -26.62 -29.08 35.21
C GLY A 6 -26.72 -27.55 35.07
N PRO A 7 -27.80 -26.93 35.57
CA PRO A 7 -28.06 -25.49 35.46
C PRO A 7 -27.06 -24.56 36.20
N ASP A 8 -26.01 -25.13 36.82
CA ASP A 8 -25.00 -24.43 37.63
C ASP A 8 -23.60 -24.33 36.98
N SER A 9 -23.43 -24.70 35.70
CA SER A 9 -22.13 -24.59 35.02
C SER A 9 -21.83 -23.17 34.51
N THR A 10 -22.03 -22.15 35.35
CA THR A 10 -21.72 -20.76 35.01
C THR A 10 -20.30 -20.45 35.46
N GLU A 11 -19.36 -20.40 34.52
CA GLU A 11 -18.01 -19.92 34.80
C GLU A 11 -18.02 -18.40 34.98
N SER A 12 -17.30 -17.91 35.98
CA SER A 12 -17.12 -16.48 36.21
C SER A 12 -15.68 -16.09 35.93
N GLN A 13 -15.48 -14.97 35.24
CA GLN A 13 -14.18 -14.41 34.91
C GLN A 13 -14.14 -12.94 35.38
N SER A 14 -12.96 -12.49 35.81
CA SER A 14 -12.74 -11.07 36.07
C SER A 14 -12.94 -10.25 34.80
N LEU A 15 -13.66 -9.13 34.89
CA LEU A 15 -13.81 -8.22 33.76
C LEU A 15 -12.45 -7.71 33.27
N ALA A 16 -11.51 -7.45 34.19
CA ALA A 16 -10.17 -6.99 33.83
C ALA A 16 -9.45 -8.02 32.95
N GLU A 17 -9.41 -9.29 33.39
CA GLU A 17 -8.78 -10.38 32.62
C GLU A 17 -9.47 -10.61 31.27
N PHE A 18 -10.81 -10.57 31.24
CA PHE A 18 -11.55 -10.70 29.99
C PHE A 18 -11.20 -9.58 29.02
N THR A 19 -11.26 -8.32 29.47
CA THR A 19 -11.00 -7.17 28.60
C THR A 19 -9.56 -7.11 28.14
N GLU A 20 -8.58 -7.44 28.99
CA GLU A 20 -7.17 -7.49 28.62
C GLU A 20 -6.93 -8.53 27.52
N ASN A 21 -7.40 -9.75 27.71
CA ASN A 21 -7.22 -10.82 26.73
C ASN A 21 -7.96 -10.53 25.42
N ALA A 22 -9.21 -10.08 25.48
CA ALA A 22 -10.00 -9.75 24.30
C ALA A 22 -9.36 -8.60 23.50
N TYR A 23 -8.91 -7.54 24.20
CA TYR A 23 -8.29 -6.40 23.56
C TYR A 23 -6.91 -6.74 22.99
N LEU A 24 -6.10 -7.54 23.68
CA LEU A 24 -4.79 -7.99 23.21
C LEU A 24 -4.92 -8.84 21.93
N ASN A 25 -5.86 -9.79 21.90
CA ASN A 25 -6.12 -10.60 20.71
C ASN A 25 -6.53 -9.75 19.51
N TYR A 26 -7.44 -8.80 19.72
CA TYR A 26 -7.84 -7.86 18.68
C TYR A 26 -6.68 -6.97 18.21
N ALA A 27 -5.89 -6.43 19.14
CA ALA A 27 -4.76 -5.57 18.83
C ALA A 27 -3.71 -6.32 17.99
N MET A 28 -3.31 -7.52 18.42
CA MET A 28 -2.36 -8.37 17.70
C MET A 28 -2.86 -8.75 16.31
N TYR A 29 -4.15 -9.07 16.20
CA TYR A 29 -4.79 -9.35 14.91
C TYR A 29 -4.73 -8.13 13.97
N VAL A 30 -5.09 -6.93 14.43
CA VAL A 30 -5.03 -5.72 13.59
C VAL A 30 -3.59 -5.36 13.20
N ILE A 31 -2.62 -5.53 14.11
CA ILE A 31 -1.21 -5.26 13.83
C ILE A 31 -0.68 -6.20 12.75
N ASN A 32 -0.83 -7.52 12.95
CA ASN A 32 -0.21 -8.53 12.10
C ASN A 32 -1.00 -8.82 10.82
N ASP A 33 -2.34 -8.81 10.88
CA ASP A 33 -3.18 -9.25 9.77
C ASP A 33 -3.70 -8.10 8.87
N ARG A 34 -3.53 -6.84 9.30
CA ARG A 34 -4.14 -5.69 8.61
C ARG A 34 -3.22 -4.49 8.37
N ALA A 35 -2.58 -4.00 9.42
CA ALA A 35 -2.02 -2.66 9.38
C ALA A 35 -0.60 -2.62 8.83
N LEU A 36 0.27 -3.54 9.26
CA LEU A 36 1.68 -3.52 8.91
C LEU A 36 1.98 -4.44 7.72
N PRO A 37 2.69 -3.97 6.69
CA PRO A 37 3.19 -4.84 5.64
C PRO A 37 4.33 -5.72 6.14
N HIS A 38 4.52 -6.89 5.54
CA HIS A 38 5.66 -7.74 5.83
C HIS A 38 6.93 -7.20 5.15
N ILE A 39 8.07 -7.22 5.83
CA ILE A 39 9.33 -6.65 5.29
C ILE A 39 9.82 -7.37 4.02
N GLY A 40 9.58 -8.68 3.93
CA GLY A 40 10.04 -9.51 2.82
C GLY A 40 9.42 -9.15 1.47
N ASP A 41 8.11 -8.94 1.41
CA ASP A 41 7.39 -8.64 0.16
C ASP A 41 6.79 -7.23 0.10
N GLY A 42 6.80 -6.51 1.22
CA GLY A 42 6.19 -5.19 1.33
C GLY A 42 4.67 -5.19 1.26
N LEU A 43 4.01 -6.35 1.44
CA LEU A 43 2.55 -6.46 1.31
C LEU A 43 1.87 -6.72 2.65
N LYS A 44 0.68 -6.14 2.79
CA LYS A 44 -0.31 -6.54 3.79
C LYS A 44 -0.99 -7.84 3.35
N PRO A 45 -1.60 -8.61 4.28
CA PRO A 45 -2.25 -9.87 3.93
C PRO A 45 -3.30 -9.75 2.82
N VAL A 46 -4.18 -8.74 2.86
CA VAL A 46 -5.18 -8.52 1.79
C VAL A 46 -4.52 -8.29 0.42
N GLN A 47 -3.42 -7.54 0.37
CA GLN A 47 -2.70 -7.25 -0.88
C GLN A 47 -2.02 -8.52 -1.41
N ARG A 48 -1.37 -9.28 -0.54
CA ARG A 48 -0.74 -10.57 -0.87
C ARG A 48 -1.76 -11.55 -1.43
N ARG A 49 -2.90 -11.71 -0.75
CA ARG A 49 -3.98 -12.61 -1.15
C ARG A 49 -4.59 -12.22 -2.50
N ILE A 50 -4.72 -10.92 -2.79
CA ILE A 50 -5.16 -10.44 -4.11
C ILE A 50 -4.15 -10.83 -5.20
N VAL A 51 -2.87 -10.50 -5.02
CA VAL A 51 -1.82 -10.80 -6.00
C VAL A 51 -1.70 -12.32 -6.24
N PHE A 52 -1.74 -13.11 -5.17
CA PHE A 52 -1.71 -14.57 -5.24
C PHE A 52 -2.95 -15.14 -5.95
N ALA A 53 -4.17 -14.72 -5.59
CA ALA A 53 -5.39 -15.18 -6.24
C ALA A 53 -5.42 -14.82 -7.73
N MET A 54 -4.91 -13.65 -8.13
CA MET A 54 -4.76 -13.28 -9.53
C MET A 54 -3.79 -14.20 -10.28
N SER A 55 -2.70 -14.60 -9.62
CA SER A 55 -1.75 -15.59 -10.16
C SER A 55 -2.41 -16.96 -10.39
N GLU A 56 -3.17 -17.44 -9.40
CA GLU A 56 -3.93 -18.71 -9.50
C GLU A 56 -4.98 -18.69 -10.61
N LEU A 57 -5.61 -17.53 -10.83
CA LEU A 57 -6.53 -17.29 -11.96
C LEU A 57 -5.82 -17.11 -13.31
N ARG A 58 -4.48 -17.21 -13.35
CA ARG A 58 -3.62 -17.02 -14.53
C ARG A 58 -3.79 -15.64 -15.17
N LEU A 59 -4.03 -14.61 -14.36
CA LEU A 59 -4.16 -13.22 -14.79
C LEU A 59 -2.79 -12.53 -14.85
N ASN A 60 -1.81 -13.16 -15.52
CA ASN A 60 -0.50 -12.57 -15.74
C ASN A 60 -0.58 -11.37 -16.72
N ALA A 61 0.55 -10.69 -16.93
CA ALA A 61 0.60 -9.47 -17.73
C ALA A 61 0.18 -9.67 -19.20
N ASP A 62 0.37 -10.86 -19.76
CA ASP A 62 0.01 -11.18 -21.14
C ASP A 62 -1.41 -11.75 -21.27
N ALA A 63 -2.10 -12.00 -20.15
CA ALA A 63 -3.48 -12.47 -20.15
C ALA A 63 -4.47 -11.40 -20.62
N LYS A 64 -5.67 -11.86 -20.99
CA LYS A 64 -6.84 -10.97 -21.18
C LYS A 64 -7.31 -10.46 -19.82
N TYR A 65 -7.84 -9.24 -19.80
CA TYR A 65 -8.47 -8.69 -18.61
C TYR A 65 -9.67 -9.55 -18.20
N MET A 66 -9.89 -9.62 -16.89
CA MET A 66 -11.03 -10.33 -16.30
C MET A 66 -11.75 -9.38 -15.35
N LYS A 67 -13.09 -9.51 -15.25
CA LYS A 67 -13.89 -8.69 -14.33
C LYS A 67 -13.33 -8.76 -12.91
N SER A 68 -13.10 -7.60 -12.30
CA SER A 68 -12.54 -7.50 -10.95
C SER A 68 -13.38 -8.25 -9.92
N ALA A 69 -14.71 -8.28 -10.11
CA ALA A 69 -15.63 -9.04 -9.28
C ALA A 69 -15.29 -10.54 -9.16
N ARG A 70 -14.75 -11.15 -10.23
CA ARG A 70 -14.35 -12.57 -10.19
C ARG A 70 -13.13 -12.77 -9.30
N THR A 71 -12.12 -11.93 -9.46
CA THR A 71 -10.91 -11.96 -8.63
C THR A 71 -11.25 -11.72 -7.16
N ILE A 72 -12.06 -10.70 -6.85
CA ILE A 72 -12.46 -10.41 -5.47
C ILE A 72 -13.30 -11.54 -4.88
N GLY A 73 -14.19 -12.17 -5.66
CA GLY A 73 -14.93 -13.36 -5.24
C GLY A 73 -14.02 -14.52 -4.84
N ASP A 74 -12.99 -14.81 -5.63
CA ASP A 74 -11.99 -15.83 -5.30
C ASP A 74 -11.16 -15.47 -4.07
N VAL A 75 -10.75 -14.20 -3.94
CA VAL A 75 -9.99 -13.72 -2.76
C VAL A 75 -10.79 -13.92 -1.48
N ILE A 76 -12.04 -13.47 -1.43
CA ILE A 76 -12.85 -13.57 -0.20
C ILE A 76 -13.32 -15.00 0.07
N GLY A 77 -13.56 -15.78 -0.99
CA GLY A 77 -14.02 -17.15 -0.88
C GLY A 77 -12.92 -18.12 -0.46
N LYS A 78 -11.66 -17.86 -0.83
CA LYS A 78 -10.54 -18.78 -0.58
C LYS A 78 -9.59 -18.32 0.51
N TYR A 79 -9.29 -17.02 0.62
CA TYR A 79 -8.13 -16.57 1.40
C TYR A 79 -8.45 -15.46 2.42
N HIS A 80 -9.35 -14.54 2.10
CA HIS A 80 -9.57 -13.33 2.89
C HIS A 80 -11.01 -13.21 3.41
N PRO A 81 -11.34 -13.75 4.60
CA PRO A 81 -12.72 -13.84 5.12
C PRO A 81 -13.24 -12.48 5.66
N HIS A 82 -13.20 -11.45 4.82
CA HIS A 82 -13.63 -10.08 5.11
C HIS A 82 -14.45 -9.49 3.96
N GLY A 83 -14.88 -8.24 4.13
CA GLY A 83 -15.72 -7.55 3.16
C GLY A 83 -15.09 -7.48 1.76
N ASP A 84 -15.94 -7.73 0.76
CA ASP A 84 -15.63 -7.56 -0.65
C ASP A 84 -15.17 -6.12 -0.99
N SER A 85 -15.81 -5.13 -0.37
CA SER A 85 -15.56 -3.72 -0.60
C SER A 85 -14.14 -3.32 -0.16
N ALA A 86 -13.70 -3.77 1.02
CA ALA A 86 -12.35 -3.50 1.51
C ALA A 86 -11.27 -4.20 0.65
N SER A 87 -11.56 -5.42 0.18
CA SER A 87 -10.67 -6.15 -0.72
C SER A 87 -10.56 -5.47 -2.09
N TYR A 88 -11.69 -4.99 -2.63
CA TYR A 88 -11.70 -4.26 -3.89
C TYR A 88 -11.01 -2.89 -3.78
N GLU A 89 -11.21 -2.16 -2.68
CA GLU A 89 -10.47 -0.93 -2.38
C GLU A 89 -8.95 -1.15 -2.39
N ALA A 90 -8.47 -2.23 -1.77
CA ALA A 90 -7.06 -2.58 -1.80
C ALA A 90 -6.57 -2.87 -3.23
N MET A 91 -7.37 -3.56 -4.05
CA MET A 91 -7.05 -3.79 -5.47
C MET A 91 -7.00 -2.49 -6.27
N VAL A 92 -7.93 -1.57 -6.03
CA VAL A 92 -7.97 -0.27 -6.71
C VAL A 92 -6.72 0.54 -6.41
N LEU A 93 -6.30 0.63 -5.14
CA LEU A 93 -5.07 1.34 -4.77
C LEU A 93 -3.84 0.76 -5.48
N MET A 94 -3.73 -0.58 -5.56
CA MET A 94 -2.64 -1.27 -6.26
C MET A 94 -2.64 -1.08 -7.78
N ALA A 95 -3.74 -0.57 -8.37
CA ALA A 95 -3.88 -0.27 -9.79
C ALA A 95 -3.67 1.21 -10.13
N GLN A 96 -3.90 2.11 -9.17
CA GLN A 96 -3.82 3.55 -9.36
C GLN A 96 -2.37 4.02 -9.49
N ARG A 97 -1.97 4.46 -10.70
CA ARG A 97 -0.62 4.97 -11.01
C ARG A 97 -0.22 6.24 -10.25
N PHE A 98 -1.20 7.00 -9.77
CA PHE A 98 -1.00 8.19 -8.95
C PHE A 98 -0.90 7.87 -7.45
N THR A 99 -1.14 6.61 -7.06
CA THR A 99 -1.05 6.12 -5.68
C THR A 99 0.14 5.17 -5.53
N TYR A 100 0.22 4.14 -6.36
CA TYR A 100 1.34 3.21 -6.39
C TYR A 100 2.41 3.68 -7.37
N ARG A 101 3.67 3.73 -6.92
CA ARG A 101 4.81 4.09 -7.77
C ARG A 101 5.12 3.03 -8.84
N TYR A 102 4.94 1.76 -8.48
CA TYR A 102 5.04 0.58 -9.33
C TYR A 102 3.79 -0.29 -9.14
N PRO A 103 2.68 0.00 -9.84
CA PRO A 103 1.42 -0.72 -9.68
C PRO A 103 1.58 -2.23 -9.86
N LEU A 104 0.87 -3.00 -9.03
CA LEU A 104 0.84 -4.47 -9.11
C LEU A 104 -0.29 -4.96 -10.02
N VAL A 105 -1.34 -4.14 -10.17
CA VAL A 105 -2.54 -4.44 -10.93
C VAL A 105 -2.64 -3.48 -12.11
N ASP A 106 -2.98 -4.01 -13.28
CA ASP A 106 -3.35 -3.24 -14.45
C ASP A 106 -4.85 -3.35 -14.67
N GLY A 107 -5.50 -2.20 -14.84
CA GLY A 107 -6.95 -2.09 -14.84
C GLY A 107 -7.51 -1.47 -16.11
N GLN A 108 -8.62 -2.01 -16.63
CA GLN A 108 -9.46 -1.39 -17.64
C GLN A 108 -10.79 -0.91 -17.04
N GLY A 109 -11.28 0.23 -17.53
CA GLY A 109 -12.45 0.94 -16.99
C GLY A 109 -12.06 2.15 -16.14
N ASN A 110 -13.01 2.68 -15.35
CA ASN A 110 -12.74 3.79 -14.44
C ASN A 110 -12.17 3.26 -13.10
N TRP A 111 -10.88 3.53 -12.86
CA TRP A 111 -10.16 3.17 -11.62
C TRP A 111 -9.90 4.38 -10.71
N GLY A 112 -10.64 5.48 -10.89
CA GLY A 112 -10.46 6.72 -10.16
C GLY A 112 -9.48 7.68 -10.85
N SER A 113 -9.37 8.88 -10.30
CA SER A 113 -8.48 9.93 -10.80
C SER A 113 -7.64 10.53 -9.68
N PRO A 114 -6.56 11.27 -9.98
CA PRO A 114 -5.80 11.98 -8.96
C PRO A 114 -6.65 12.99 -8.15
N ASP A 115 -7.66 13.61 -8.79
CA ASP A 115 -8.56 14.56 -8.16
C ASP A 115 -9.52 13.91 -7.16
N ASP A 116 -10.03 12.73 -7.49
CA ASP A 116 -10.85 11.93 -6.60
C ASP A 116 -10.47 10.45 -6.71
N PRO A 117 -9.45 10.01 -5.93
CA PRO A 117 -9.01 8.63 -5.90
C PRO A 117 -10.11 7.63 -5.51
N LYS A 118 -11.18 8.11 -4.85
CA LYS A 118 -12.30 7.26 -4.42
C LYS A 118 -13.42 7.16 -5.45
N SER A 119 -13.36 7.97 -6.52
CA SER A 119 -14.34 7.96 -7.61
C SER A 119 -14.02 6.90 -8.68
N TYR A 120 -13.94 5.64 -8.26
CA TYR A 120 -13.75 4.49 -9.15
C TYR A 120 -15.07 3.75 -9.41
N ALA A 121 -15.16 3.08 -10.55
CA ALA A 121 -16.34 2.27 -10.86
C ALA A 121 -16.37 0.98 -10.01
N ALA A 122 -17.57 0.47 -9.75
CA ALA A 122 -17.76 -0.79 -9.03
C ALA A 122 -17.08 -1.97 -9.75
N MET A 123 -16.66 -2.99 -8.99
CA MET A 123 -15.92 -4.17 -9.47
C MET A 123 -16.61 -4.99 -10.57
N ARG A 124 -17.92 -4.80 -10.78
CA ARG A 124 -18.68 -5.41 -11.88
C ARG A 124 -18.44 -4.74 -13.24
N TYR A 125 -17.91 -3.52 -13.25
CA TYR A 125 -17.63 -2.76 -14.46
C TYR A 125 -16.14 -2.77 -14.82
N THR A 126 -15.26 -2.74 -13.82
CA THR A 126 -13.81 -2.77 -14.02
C THR A 126 -13.31 -4.17 -14.33
N GLU A 127 -12.20 -4.24 -15.04
CA GLU A 127 -11.48 -5.48 -15.34
C GLU A 127 -10.01 -5.33 -14.98
N SER A 128 -9.38 -6.39 -14.49
CA SER A 128 -8.02 -6.36 -14.01
C SER A 128 -7.19 -7.55 -14.51
N LYS A 129 -5.87 -7.34 -14.55
CA LYS A 129 -4.83 -8.35 -14.64
C LYS A 129 -3.59 -7.87 -13.87
N LEU A 130 -2.59 -8.71 -13.67
CA LEU A 130 -1.34 -8.31 -13.05
C LEU A 130 -0.49 -7.48 -14.01
N THR A 131 0.28 -6.53 -13.48
CA THR A 131 1.31 -5.84 -14.26
C THR A 131 2.52 -6.77 -14.46
N ARG A 132 3.41 -6.42 -15.40
CA ARG A 132 4.71 -7.10 -15.52
C ARG A 132 5.57 -6.95 -14.26
N TYR A 133 5.42 -5.84 -13.53
CA TYR A 133 6.17 -5.63 -12.29
C TYR A 133 5.77 -6.66 -11.20
N ALA A 134 4.53 -7.15 -11.18
CA ALA A 134 4.11 -8.18 -10.23
C ALA A 134 4.90 -9.51 -10.37
N GLU A 135 5.53 -9.77 -11.52
CA GLU A 135 6.41 -10.94 -11.71
C GLU A 135 7.60 -10.93 -10.75
N VAL A 136 8.04 -9.75 -10.30
CA VAL A 136 9.08 -9.58 -9.26
C VAL A 136 8.72 -10.31 -7.97
N LEU A 137 7.42 -10.47 -7.69
CA LEU A 137 6.91 -11.12 -6.48
C LEU A 137 6.49 -12.58 -6.72
N LEU A 138 6.24 -12.99 -7.97
CA LEU A 138 5.55 -14.25 -8.27
C LEU A 138 6.39 -15.27 -9.05
N ALA A 139 7.42 -14.83 -9.79
CA ALA A 139 8.15 -15.68 -10.72
C ALA A 139 8.78 -16.92 -10.06
N GLU A 140 9.11 -16.83 -8.78
CA GLU A 140 9.81 -17.87 -8.02
C GLU A 140 8.89 -18.61 -7.03
N LEU A 141 7.60 -18.25 -6.93
CA LEU A 141 6.68 -18.76 -5.92
C LEU A 141 6.54 -20.30 -5.93
N GLY A 142 6.49 -20.90 -7.13
CA GLY A 142 6.35 -22.35 -7.30
C GLY A 142 7.64 -23.16 -7.10
N GLN A 143 8.75 -22.52 -6.68
CA GLN A 143 10.08 -23.14 -6.61
C GLN A 143 10.50 -23.52 -5.17
N GLY A 144 9.56 -23.51 -4.22
CA GLY A 144 9.85 -23.84 -2.81
C GLY A 144 10.61 -22.73 -2.07
N THR A 145 10.38 -21.47 -2.43
CA THR A 145 11.10 -20.30 -1.89
C THR A 145 10.42 -19.63 -0.70
N VAL A 146 9.19 -20.04 -0.35
CA VAL A 146 8.41 -19.45 0.74
C VAL A 146 7.67 -20.54 1.52
N ASP A 147 7.39 -20.23 2.78
CA ASP A 147 6.53 -21.04 3.62
C ASP A 147 5.05 -20.85 3.25
N TRP A 148 4.30 -21.93 3.42
CA TRP A 148 2.86 -22.00 3.15
C TRP A 148 2.11 -22.26 4.44
N ALA A 149 0.89 -21.75 4.53
CA ALA A 149 -0.04 -22.03 5.60
C ALA A 149 -1.39 -22.43 5.04
N THR A 150 -2.16 -23.19 5.81
CA THR A 150 -3.54 -23.48 5.45
C THR A 150 -4.39 -22.22 5.55
N ASN A 151 -5.31 -22.05 4.61
CA ASN A 151 -6.27 -20.95 4.60
C ASN A 151 -7.28 -21.05 5.77
N PHE A 152 -8.15 -20.04 5.88
CA PHE A 152 -9.05 -19.89 7.02
C PHE A 152 -10.06 -21.04 7.24
N ASP A 153 -10.41 -21.81 6.20
CA ASP A 153 -11.36 -22.93 6.28
C ASP A 153 -10.71 -24.32 6.18
N GLY A 154 -9.38 -24.38 6.06
CA GLY A 154 -8.65 -25.65 6.04
C GLY A 154 -8.56 -26.33 4.67
N THR A 155 -9.14 -25.76 3.61
CA THR A 155 -9.33 -26.45 2.31
C THR A 155 -8.26 -26.16 1.28
N MET A 156 -7.50 -25.07 1.44
CA MET A 156 -6.45 -24.64 0.52
C MET A 156 -5.20 -24.18 1.27
N GLU A 157 -4.10 -24.01 0.54
CA GLU A 157 -2.88 -23.39 1.06
C GLU A 157 -2.73 -21.96 0.50
N GLU A 158 -2.17 -21.07 1.31
CA GLU A 158 -1.77 -19.73 0.93
C GLU A 158 -0.32 -19.45 1.36
N PRO A 159 0.44 -18.67 0.57
CA PRO A 159 1.81 -18.35 0.91
C PRO A 159 1.87 -17.29 2.03
N LEU A 160 2.74 -17.52 3.03
CA LEU A 160 2.92 -16.58 4.14
C LEU A 160 3.60 -15.28 3.71
N ALA A 161 4.44 -15.34 2.68
CA ALA A 161 5.08 -14.21 2.01
C ALA A 161 5.25 -14.51 0.51
N LEU A 162 5.51 -13.50 -0.31
CA LEU A 162 5.91 -13.68 -1.71
C LEU A 162 7.45 -13.59 -1.86
N PRO A 163 8.08 -14.37 -2.75
CA PRO A 163 9.51 -14.30 -2.99
C PRO A 163 9.85 -13.04 -3.81
N ALA A 164 9.94 -11.90 -3.12
CA ALA A 164 10.22 -10.63 -3.75
C ALA A 164 11.69 -10.54 -4.19
N ARG A 165 11.91 -10.42 -5.50
CA ARG A 165 13.25 -10.24 -6.10
C ARG A 165 13.80 -8.83 -5.93
N LEU A 166 12.94 -7.87 -5.58
CA LEU A 166 13.27 -6.48 -5.30
C LEU A 166 12.60 -6.06 -3.98
N PRO A 167 13.16 -5.08 -3.24
CA PRO A 167 12.62 -4.62 -1.96
C PRO A 167 11.35 -3.77 -2.13
N ASN A 168 10.24 -4.43 -2.50
CA ASN A 168 8.97 -3.80 -2.87
C ASN A 168 8.41 -2.87 -1.79
N LEU A 169 8.71 -3.14 -0.50
CA LEU A 169 8.33 -2.27 0.61
C LEU A 169 8.83 -0.83 0.43
N LEU A 170 10.09 -0.64 0.01
CA LEU A 170 10.64 0.69 -0.21
C LEU A 170 10.19 1.28 -1.56
N LEU A 171 10.02 0.42 -2.57
CA LEU A 171 9.65 0.86 -3.92
C LEU A 171 8.24 1.43 -3.98
N ASN A 172 7.27 0.75 -3.37
CA ASN A 172 5.87 1.17 -3.35
C ASN A 172 5.46 1.86 -2.06
N GLY A 173 6.25 1.74 -0.99
CA GLY A 173 5.89 2.26 0.31
C GLY A 173 4.78 1.46 0.98
N GLY A 174 4.22 2.04 2.04
CA GLY A 174 3.14 1.40 2.78
C GLY A 174 2.65 2.30 3.92
N THR A 175 1.36 2.53 3.96
CA THR A 175 0.70 3.28 5.04
C THR A 175 -0.27 2.36 5.78
N GLY A 176 -0.33 2.47 7.11
CA GLY A 176 -1.22 1.66 7.92
C GLY A 176 -1.36 2.18 9.35
N ILE A 177 -2.57 2.10 9.88
CA ILE A 177 -2.87 2.48 11.26
C ILE A 177 -3.36 1.22 11.98
N ALA A 178 -2.68 0.86 13.06
CA ALA A 178 -3.00 -0.28 13.90
C ALA A 178 -3.46 0.19 15.29
N VAL A 179 -3.66 -0.77 16.20
CA VAL A 179 -3.94 -0.46 17.61
C VAL A 179 -2.64 0.00 18.28
N GLY A 180 -2.59 1.29 18.65
CA GLY A 180 -1.45 1.89 19.38
C GLY A 180 -0.21 2.20 18.54
N MET A 181 -0.22 1.94 17.23
CA MET A 181 0.92 2.19 16.34
C MET A 181 0.46 2.49 14.91
N ALA A 182 1.36 3.07 14.11
CA ALA A 182 1.13 3.33 12.70
C ALA A 182 2.45 3.17 11.93
N THR A 183 2.34 2.94 10.63
CA THR A 183 3.43 2.91 9.67
C THR A 183 3.11 3.84 8.52
N ASP A 184 4.10 4.57 8.04
CA ASP A 184 4.02 5.39 6.84
C ASP A 184 5.40 5.39 6.16
N ILE A 185 5.49 4.62 5.08
CA ILE A 185 6.72 4.39 4.32
C ILE A 185 6.50 4.98 2.94
N LEU A 186 7.37 5.92 2.56
CA LEU A 186 7.28 6.64 1.29
C LEU A 186 7.86 5.77 0.15
N PRO A 187 7.34 5.88 -1.09
CA PRO A 187 7.88 5.17 -2.24
C PRO A 187 9.25 5.72 -2.66
N HIS A 188 10.07 4.87 -3.27
CA HIS A 188 11.43 5.19 -3.73
C HIS A 188 11.68 4.68 -5.14
N ASN A 189 12.70 5.23 -5.77
CA ASN A 189 13.09 4.83 -7.12
C ASN A 189 13.74 3.44 -7.14
N LEU A 190 13.33 2.59 -8.08
CA LEU A 190 13.84 1.24 -8.27
C LEU A 190 15.35 1.19 -8.48
N ASN A 191 15.88 2.02 -9.37
CA ASN A 191 17.30 1.96 -9.71
C ASN A 191 18.17 2.44 -8.54
N GLU A 192 17.74 3.48 -7.85
CA GLU A 192 18.42 4.01 -6.65
C GLU A 192 18.48 2.96 -5.54
N VAL A 193 17.32 2.35 -5.23
CA VAL A 193 17.24 1.32 -4.17
C VAL A 193 18.04 0.07 -4.53
N VAL A 194 17.97 -0.40 -5.79
CA VAL A 194 18.80 -1.53 -6.24
C VAL A 194 20.29 -1.19 -6.14
N SER A 195 20.68 0.02 -6.54
CA SER A 195 22.07 0.47 -6.42
C SER A 195 22.55 0.48 -4.97
N ALA A 196 21.71 0.90 -4.02
CA ALA A 196 22.03 0.84 -2.59
C ALA A 196 22.09 -0.60 -2.05
N CYS A 197 21.21 -1.50 -2.52
CA CYS A 197 21.29 -2.92 -2.17
C CYS A 197 22.60 -3.56 -2.65
N LEU A 198 23.01 -3.28 -3.89
CA LEU A 198 24.30 -3.76 -4.42
C LEU A 198 25.48 -3.20 -3.60
N ARG A 199 25.43 -1.91 -3.23
CA ARG A 199 26.41 -1.29 -2.34
C ARG A 199 26.52 -2.00 -0.99
N LEU A 200 25.39 -2.41 -0.40
CA LEU A 200 25.37 -3.17 0.86
C LEU A 200 25.90 -4.60 0.71
N LEU A 201 25.69 -5.25 -0.44
CA LEU A 201 26.27 -6.56 -0.70
C LEU A 201 27.80 -6.49 -0.81
N ASP A 202 28.32 -5.47 -1.50
CA ASP A 202 29.75 -5.26 -1.66
C ASP A 202 30.42 -4.75 -0.37
N GLN A 203 29.73 -3.89 0.38
CA GLN A 203 30.20 -3.31 1.64
C GLN A 203 29.09 -3.36 2.71
N PRO A 204 28.96 -4.48 3.44
CA PRO A 204 27.92 -4.65 4.48
C PRO A 204 27.99 -3.66 5.64
N GLY A 205 29.14 -3.01 5.83
CA GLY A 205 29.33 -1.95 6.84
C GLY A 205 29.05 -0.53 6.34
N ALA A 206 28.47 -0.36 5.15
CA ALA A 206 28.13 0.95 4.62
C ALA A 206 27.16 1.70 5.55
N THR A 207 27.47 2.94 5.82
CA THR A 207 26.67 3.85 6.65
C THR A 207 25.47 4.38 5.87
N THR A 208 24.44 4.87 6.58
CA THR A 208 23.27 5.51 5.95
C THR A 208 23.68 6.65 5.01
N ALA A 209 24.71 7.42 5.36
CA ALA A 209 25.22 8.50 4.50
C ALA A 209 25.76 7.96 3.17
N GLU A 210 26.54 6.87 3.19
CA GLU A 210 27.07 6.24 1.97
C GLU A 210 25.96 5.59 1.13
N LEU A 211 24.86 5.14 1.74
CA LEU A 211 23.71 4.64 1.00
C LEU A 211 22.91 5.77 0.32
N MET A 212 22.91 6.96 0.91
CA MET A 212 22.25 8.13 0.34
C MET A 212 22.97 8.70 -0.89
N ASP A 213 24.23 8.34 -1.12
CA ASP A 213 24.90 8.59 -2.40
C ASP A 213 24.20 7.85 -3.56
N HIS A 214 23.43 6.81 -3.25
CA HIS A 214 22.63 6.03 -4.20
C HIS A 214 21.14 6.36 -4.13
N VAL A 215 20.59 6.57 -2.92
CA VAL A 215 19.17 6.90 -2.68
C VAL A 215 19.06 8.34 -2.22
N VAL A 216 18.67 9.22 -3.13
CA VAL A 216 18.62 10.67 -2.87
C VAL A 216 17.48 11.00 -1.92
N GLY A 217 16.35 10.30 -2.08
CA GLY A 217 15.15 10.54 -1.30
C GLY A 217 13.96 9.69 -1.78
N PRO A 218 12.76 9.97 -1.26
CA PRO A 218 11.53 9.40 -1.80
C PRO A 218 11.30 9.81 -3.27
N ASP A 219 10.65 8.93 -4.05
CA ASP A 219 10.25 9.17 -5.43
C ASP A 219 8.73 8.96 -5.55
N PHE A 220 7.98 10.05 -5.50
CA PHE A 220 6.52 10.02 -5.57
C PHE A 220 6.01 9.92 -7.02
N PRO A 221 4.89 9.23 -7.26
CA PRO A 221 4.31 9.12 -8.60
C PRO A 221 3.77 10.45 -9.18
N SER A 222 3.70 11.51 -8.39
CA SER A 222 3.08 12.79 -8.78
C SER A 222 4.05 13.79 -9.45
N GLY A 223 5.35 13.50 -9.45
CA GLY A 223 6.39 14.32 -10.11
C GLY A 223 6.66 15.69 -9.45
N ALA A 224 6.06 15.98 -8.30
CA ALA A 224 6.30 17.19 -7.54
C ALA A 224 7.71 17.26 -6.94
N GLU A 225 8.20 18.47 -6.73
CA GLU A 225 9.52 18.70 -6.14
C GLU A 225 9.50 18.42 -4.63
N ILE A 226 10.46 17.64 -4.14
CA ILE A 226 10.74 17.51 -2.72
C ILE A 226 11.59 18.69 -2.28
N ILE A 227 11.10 19.44 -1.28
CA ILE A 227 11.75 20.66 -0.76
C ILE A 227 12.43 20.44 0.59
N SER A 228 12.38 19.22 1.13
CA SER A 228 13.11 18.85 2.33
C SER A 228 14.61 18.81 2.06
N THR A 229 15.41 19.27 3.02
CA THR A 229 16.87 19.30 2.84
C THR A 229 17.47 17.89 2.92
N PRO A 230 18.65 17.65 2.33
CA PRO A 230 19.33 16.36 2.46
C PRO A 230 19.53 15.92 3.91
N GLU A 231 19.76 16.86 4.84
CA GLU A 231 19.90 16.57 6.27
C GLU A 231 18.58 16.12 6.92
N GLU A 232 17.44 16.73 6.54
CA GLU A 232 16.11 16.31 7.02
C GLU A 232 15.78 14.88 6.54
N ILE A 233 16.10 14.59 5.28
CA ILE A 233 15.92 13.25 4.69
C ILE A 233 16.83 12.24 5.38
N ARG A 234 18.12 12.57 5.57
CA ARG A 234 19.10 11.72 6.26
C ARG A 234 18.66 11.39 7.68
N HIS A 235 18.19 12.38 8.44
CA HIS A 235 17.67 12.16 9.78
C HIS A 235 16.47 11.21 9.78
N THR A 236 15.59 11.33 8.79
CA THR A 236 14.43 10.44 8.62
C THR A 236 14.88 8.99 8.38
N TYR A 237 15.88 8.76 7.54
CA TYR A 237 16.41 7.43 7.27
C TYR A 237 17.19 6.83 8.45
N GLU A 238 17.94 7.64 9.21
CA GLU A 238 18.70 7.16 10.38
C GLU A 238 17.81 6.79 11.56
N THR A 239 16.68 7.49 11.74
CA THR A 239 15.79 7.29 12.89
C THR A 239 14.54 6.47 12.56
N GLY A 240 14.24 6.30 11.26
CA GLY A 240 12.99 5.71 10.77
C GLY A 240 11.76 6.60 11.00
N ARG A 241 11.93 7.86 11.43
CA ARG A 241 10.83 8.80 11.72
C ARG A 241 11.21 10.20 11.26
N GLY A 242 10.26 10.90 10.65
CA GLY A 242 10.48 12.26 10.19
C GLY A 242 9.36 12.71 9.26
N SER A 243 9.59 13.84 8.61
CA SER A 243 8.64 14.45 7.70
C SER A 243 9.35 14.90 6.43
N VAL A 244 8.80 14.54 5.27
CA VAL A 244 9.26 15.00 3.96
C VAL A 244 8.20 15.93 3.38
N ARG A 245 8.62 17.09 2.89
CA ARG A 245 7.72 18.08 2.28
C ARG A 245 7.90 18.12 0.77
N ALA A 246 6.78 18.20 0.05
CA ALA A 246 6.76 18.38 -1.39
C ALA A 246 6.00 19.66 -1.79
N ARG A 247 6.39 20.25 -2.91
CA ARG A 247 5.81 21.46 -3.48
C ARG A 247 5.38 21.23 -4.93
N ALA A 248 4.27 21.85 -5.30
CA ALA A 248 3.82 21.84 -6.68
C ALA A 248 4.86 22.52 -7.59
N ILE A 249 5.07 21.97 -8.79
CA ILE A 249 5.88 22.59 -9.82
C ILE A 249 4.97 23.50 -10.64
N TYR A 250 5.44 24.71 -10.92
CA TYR A 250 4.73 25.67 -11.74
C TYR A 250 5.66 26.39 -12.70
N GLU A 251 5.08 26.86 -13.79
CA GLU A 251 5.71 27.73 -14.78
C GLU A 251 4.93 29.04 -14.85
N ILE A 252 5.60 30.10 -15.35
CA ILE A 252 4.96 31.40 -15.55
C ILE A 252 4.84 31.60 -17.06
N GLU A 253 3.60 31.63 -17.54
CA GLU A 253 3.27 31.92 -18.94
C GLU A 253 2.54 33.26 -18.99
N ASP A 254 3.18 34.27 -19.60
CA ASP A 254 2.73 35.67 -19.58
C ASP A 254 2.46 36.22 -18.17
N SER A 255 1.19 36.28 -17.75
CA SER A 255 0.75 36.71 -16.41
C SER A 255 0.10 35.58 -15.61
N ASP A 256 0.07 34.36 -16.16
CA ASP A 256 -0.58 33.20 -15.56
C ASP A 256 0.46 32.29 -14.89
N ILE A 257 0.08 31.72 -13.74
CA ILE A 257 0.85 30.68 -13.05
C ILE A 257 0.26 29.33 -13.44
N VAL A 258 1.00 28.55 -14.21
CA VAL A 258 0.57 27.24 -14.70
C VAL A 258 1.19 26.15 -13.83
N ILE A 259 0.37 25.51 -12.99
CA ILE A 259 0.82 24.39 -12.14
C ILE A 259 0.87 23.11 -12.99
N THR A 260 2.06 22.54 -13.18
CA THR A 260 2.31 21.37 -14.05
C THR A 260 2.35 20.05 -13.28
N ALA A 261 2.70 20.08 -11.98
CA ALA A 261 2.71 18.90 -11.13
C ALA A 261 2.25 19.22 -9.71
N LEU A 262 1.36 18.39 -9.15
CA LEU A 262 0.88 18.51 -7.78
C LEU A 262 1.61 17.55 -6.83
N PRO A 263 1.73 17.88 -5.53
CA PRO A 263 2.29 16.96 -4.55
C PRO A 263 1.50 15.64 -4.44
N TYR A 264 2.17 14.61 -3.91
CA TYR A 264 1.59 13.29 -3.76
C TYR A 264 0.29 13.33 -2.92
N GLN A 265 -0.75 12.64 -3.40
CA GLN A 265 -2.08 12.58 -2.78
C GLN A 265 -2.81 13.94 -2.66
N VAL A 266 -2.39 14.96 -3.43
CA VAL A 266 -3.10 16.25 -3.50
C VAL A 266 -4.09 16.25 -4.67
N SER A 267 -5.34 16.60 -4.38
CA SER A 267 -6.41 16.77 -5.37
C SER A 267 -6.37 18.19 -5.94
N GLY A 268 -6.33 18.32 -7.25
CA GLY A 268 -6.36 19.62 -7.93
C GLY A 268 -7.69 20.34 -7.70
N THR A 269 -8.79 19.62 -7.71
CA THR A 269 -10.13 20.17 -7.37
C THR A 269 -10.13 20.81 -5.98
N LYS A 270 -9.57 20.14 -4.96
CA LYS A 270 -9.48 20.71 -3.61
C LYS A 270 -8.56 21.93 -3.53
N VAL A 271 -7.48 21.95 -4.31
CA VAL A 271 -6.59 23.13 -4.41
C VAL A 271 -7.35 24.32 -4.99
N LEU A 272 -8.12 24.11 -6.07
CA LEU A 272 -8.95 25.16 -6.68
C LEU A 272 -10.02 25.69 -5.71
N GLU A 273 -10.69 24.80 -4.97
CA GLU A 273 -11.67 25.18 -3.93
C GLU A 273 -11.02 26.06 -2.85
N GLN A 274 -9.82 25.73 -2.41
CA GLN A 274 -9.08 26.52 -1.42
C GLN A 274 -8.67 27.89 -1.95
N ILE A 275 -8.21 27.98 -3.20
CA ILE A 275 -7.87 29.26 -3.85
C ILE A 275 -9.12 30.13 -3.98
N ALA A 276 -10.22 29.58 -4.51
CA ALA A 276 -11.49 30.29 -4.68
C ALA A 276 -12.04 30.81 -3.34
N ALA A 277 -11.97 30.01 -2.28
CA ALA A 277 -12.38 30.43 -0.94
C ALA A 277 -11.54 31.61 -0.41
N GLN A 278 -10.22 31.62 -0.69
CA GLN A 278 -9.36 32.75 -0.30
C GLN A 278 -9.60 34.01 -1.13
N MET A 279 -9.93 33.88 -2.42
CA MET A 279 -10.35 35.00 -3.26
C MET A 279 -11.65 35.63 -2.74
N GLN A 280 -12.66 34.82 -2.42
CA GLN A 280 -13.93 35.28 -1.84
C GLN A 280 -13.74 35.96 -0.47
N ALA A 281 -12.82 35.44 0.34
CA ALA A 281 -12.42 36.04 1.61
C ALA A 281 -11.57 37.31 1.46
N LYS A 282 -11.32 37.78 0.23
CA LYS A 282 -10.48 38.94 -0.12
C LYS A 282 -9.04 38.85 0.43
N LYS A 283 -8.53 37.64 0.62
CA LYS A 283 -7.15 37.39 1.09
C LYS A 283 -6.14 37.35 -0.06
N LEU A 284 -6.61 37.13 -1.29
CA LEU A 284 -5.79 37.09 -2.52
C LEU A 284 -6.23 38.20 -3.51
N PRO A 285 -5.97 39.48 -3.21
CA PRO A 285 -6.44 40.59 -4.05
C PRO A 285 -5.70 40.69 -5.41
N MET A 286 -4.54 40.06 -5.55
CA MET A 286 -3.74 40.08 -6.80
C MET A 286 -4.18 39.03 -7.81
N VAL A 287 -5.03 38.07 -7.41
CA VAL A 287 -5.51 36.95 -8.25
C VAL A 287 -6.95 37.19 -8.73
N ALA A 288 -7.63 38.19 -8.18
CA ALA A 288 -9.07 38.47 -8.38
C ALA A 288 -9.34 39.39 -9.57
#